data_AF-A0A378RIX2-F1
#
_entry.id   AF-A0A378RIX2-F1
#
_cell.length_a   1.000
_cell.length_b   1.000
_cell.length_c   1.000
_cell.angle_alpha   90.00
_cell.angle_beta   90.00
_cell.angle_gamma   90.00
#
_symmetry.space_group_name_H-M   'P 1'
#
loop_
_entity.id
_entity.type
_entity.pdbx_description
1 polymer ?
#
loop_
_entity_poly.entity_id
_entity_poly.type
_entity_poly.pdbx_seq_one_letter_code
_entity_poly.pdbx_strand_id
1 'polypeptide(L)'
;MPILIQQDIAIPYPKKMALAIQFPYAIVDIHNSFDHLEEVWEMLVQTLSTALEEAGITILEGRTDINDNYTCIAYQLVLLVTPPKVNFAFLYAILKQEELPHQFTITTANPYNNQEVDILVQTN
;
A
#
# COMPACT_ATOMS: atom_id res chain seq x y z
N MET A 1 -44.31 -3.16 -21.12
CA MET A 1 -43.23 -3.85 -20.39
C MET A 1 -42.11 -2.84 -20.18
N PRO A 2 -41.81 -2.42 -18.95
CA PRO A 2 -40.62 -1.62 -18.72
C PRO A 2 -39.41 -2.55 -18.81
N ILE A 3 -38.47 -2.20 -19.68
CA ILE A 3 -37.13 -2.77 -19.67
C ILE A 3 -36.53 -2.38 -18.33
N LEU A 4 -36.38 -3.36 -17.44
CA LEU A 4 -35.54 -3.21 -16.26
C LEU A 4 -34.15 -2.88 -16.80
N ILE A 5 -33.77 -1.61 -16.71
CA ILE A 5 -32.39 -1.19 -16.82
C ILE A 5 -31.70 -2.02 -15.75
N GLN A 6 -30.93 -3.03 -16.17
CA GLN A 6 -29.97 -3.67 -15.29
C GLN A 6 -29.08 -2.54 -14.79
N GLN A 7 -29.37 -2.02 -13.60
CA GLN A 7 -28.31 -1.52 -12.75
C GLN A 7 -27.35 -2.69 -12.71
N ASP A 8 -26.17 -2.53 -13.32
CA ASP A 8 -25.08 -3.48 -13.24
C ASP A 8 -24.99 -3.92 -11.78
N ILE A 9 -25.55 -5.09 -11.46
CA ILE A 9 -25.26 -5.79 -10.23
C ILE A 9 -23.84 -6.25 -10.48
N ALA A 10 -22.89 -5.35 -10.26
CA ALA A 10 -21.48 -5.59 -10.41
C ALA A 10 -21.14 -6.64 -9.36
N ILE A 11 -21.23 -7.91 -9.76
CA ILE A 11 -20.69 -9.03 -9.01
C ILE A 11 -19.28 -8.58 -8.61
N PRO A 12 -18.92 -8.54 -7.32
CA PRO A 12 -17.62 -8.07 -6.91
C PRO A 12 -16.58 -9.10 -7.35
N TYR A 13 -16.07 -8.95 -8.57
CA TYR A 13 -14.97 -9.74 -9.09
C TYR A 13 -13.66 -9.10 -8.64
N PRO A 14 -12.65 -9.90 -8.30
CA PRO A 14 -11.34 -9.37 -7.94
C PRO A 14 -10.76 -8.55 -9.11
N LYS A 15 -10.28 -7.35 -8.81
CA LYS A 15 -9.64 -6.44 -9.76
C LYS A 15 -8.19 -6.23 -9.39
N LYS A 16 -7.34 -6.02 -10.40
CA LYS A 16 -5.97 -5.56 -10.19
C LYS A 16 -6.00 -4.11 -9.72
N MET A 17 -5.22 -3.80 -8.69
CA MET A 17 -5.05 -2.48 -8.12
C MET A 17 -3.56 -2.20 -7.98
N ALA A 18 -3.11 -1.06 -8.51
CA ALA A 18 -1.78 -0.54 -8.19
C ALA A 18 -1.82 0.18 -6.85
N LEU A 19 -0.86 -0.12 -5.99
CA LEU A 19 -0.67 0.48 -4.68
C LEU A 19 0.80 0.87 -4.53
N ALA A 20 1.07 2.10 -4.10
CA ALA A 20 2.40 2.53 -3.70
C ALA A 20 2.36 2.98 -2.25
N ILE A 21 3.17 2.36 -1.39
CA ILE A 21 3.36 2.76 0.00
C ILE A 21 4.70 3.48 0.09
N GLN A 22 4.67 4.79 0.30
CA GLN A 22 5.82 5.67 0.20
C GLN A 22 6.26 6.15 1.59
N PHE A 23 7.56 6.07 1.84
CA PHE A 23 8.17 6.57 3.05
C PHE A 23 9.27 7.60 2.72
N PRO A 24 9.50 8.61 3.59
CA PRO A 24 10.66 9.49 3.45
C PRO A 24 11.95 8.66 3.50
N TYR A 25 12.90 8.86 2.59
CA TYR A 25 14.15 8.07 2.60
C TYR A 25 14.91 8.16 3.94
N ALA A 26 14.74 9.28 4.66
CA ALA A 26 15.30 9.51 5.99
C ALA A 26 14.80 8.55 7.08
N ILE A 27 13.64 7.91 6.92
CA ILE A 27 13.17 6.88 7.90
C ILE A 27 14.04 5.63 7.88
N VAL A 28 14.84 5.47 6.82
CA VAL A 28 15.79 4.36 6.66
C VAL A 28 17.23 4.81 7.02
N ASP A 29 17.41 6.09 7.38
CA ASP A 29 18.70 6.73 7.72
C ASP A 29 18.79 7.13 9.20
N ILE A 30 18.14 6.39 10.09
CA ILE A 30 18.09 6.76 11.52
C ILE A 30 19.49 6.64 12.17
N HIS A 31 20.41 5.83 11.61
CA HIS A 31 21.69 5.46 12.26
C HIS A 31 22.97 5.58 11.39
N ASN A 32 22.96 6.25 10.21
CA ASN A 32 24.16 6.47 9.38
C ASN A 32 24.94 5.18 8.97
N SER A 33 24.29 4.00 8.99
CA SER A 33 24.90 2.73 8.56
C SER A 33 24.06 2.11 7.45
N PHE A 34 24.67 1.88 6.29
CA PHE A 34 24.03 1.24 5.13
C PHE A 34 23.47 -0.16 5.46
N ASP A 35 24.12 -0.92 6.34
CA ASP A 35 23.68 -2.27 6.70
C ASP A 35 22.36 -2.26 7.50
N HIS A 36 22.16 -1.22 8.32
CA HIS A 36 20.93 -1.08 9.10
C HIS A 36 19.76 -0.56 8.26
N LEU A 37 20.08 0.12 7.15
CA LEU A 37 19.11 0.63 6.19
C LEU A 37 18.39 -0.52 5.48
N GLU A 38 19.17 -1.50 4.99
CA GLU A 38 18.63 -2.67 4.29
C GLU A 38 17.77 -3.52 5.23
N GLU A 39 18.22 -3.74 6.46
CA GLU A 39 17.48 -4.50 7.48
C GLU A 39 16.12 -3.87 7.84
N VAL A 40 16.08 -2.55 8.10
CA VAL A 40 14.82 -1.86 8.43
C VAL A 40 13.86 -1.90 7.24
N TRP A 41 14.36 -1.72 6.02
CA TRP A 41 13.52 -1.80 4.82
C TRP A 41 12.98 -3.20 4.57
N GLU A 42 13.81 -4.23 4.73
CA GLU A 42 13.37 -5.63 4.62
C GLU A 42 12.29 -5.96 5.64
N MET A 43 12.45 -5.54 6.89
CA MET A 43 11.41 -5.70 7.92
C MET A 43 10.12 -4.97 7.54
N LEU A 44 10.20 -3.74 7.04
CA LEU A 44 9.03 -2.99 6.57
C LEU A 44 8.29 -3.73 5.46
N VAL A 45 9.00 -4.18 4.42
CA VAL A 45 8.42 -4.91 3.29
C VAL A 45 7.78 -6.21 3.76
N GLN A 46 8.46 -6.96 4.63
CA GLN A 46 7.96 -8.23 5.16
C GLN A 46 6.68 -8.04 5.98
N THR A 47 6.68 -7.08 6.90
CA THR A 47 5.53 -6.76 7.76
C THR A 47 4.34 -6.28 6.94
N LEU A 48 4.57 -5.40 5.97
CA LEU A 48 3.51 -4.92 5.06
C LEU A 48 2.93 -6.04 4.20
N SER A 49 3.79 -6.91 3.65
CA SER A 49 3.35 -8.04 2.83
C SER A 49 2.49 -9.01 3.63
N THR A 50 2.96 -9.36 4.82
CA THR A 50 2.25 -10.29 5.73
C THR A 50 0.90 -9.70 6.14
N ALA A 51 0.86 -8.42 6.50
CA ALA A 51 -0.36 -7.71 6.84
C ALA A 51 -1.40 -7.72 5.71
N LEU A 52 -0.98 -7.53 4.46
CA LEU A 52 -1.85 -7.57 3.30
C LEU A 52 -2.41 -8.97 3.05
N GLU A 53 -1.57 -10.00 3.14
CA GLU A 53 -1.99 -11.40 2.97
C GLU A 53 -2.96 -11.85 4.06
N GLU A 54 -2.72 -11.49 5.32
CA GLU A 54 -3.62 -11.76 6.45
C GLU A 54 -4.97 -11.06 6.30
N ALA A 55 -4.99 -9.89 5.65
CA ALA A 55 -6.23 -9.19 5.28
C ALA A 55 -6.97 -9.84 4.09
N GLY A 56 -6.46 -10.96 3.56
CA GLY A 56 -7.03 -11.69 2.42
C GLY A 56 -6.76 -11.02 1.07
N ILE A 57 -5.76 -10.15 0.99
CA ILE A 57 -5.37 -9.45 -0.24
C ILE A 57 -4.23 -10.24 -0.89
N THR A 58 -4.39 -10.61 -2.16
CA THR A 58 -3.33 -11.31 -2.89
C THR A 58 -2.38 -10.30 -3.52
N ILE A 59 -1.09 -10.41 -3.18
CA ILE A 59 -0.02 -9.67 -3.85
C ILE A 59 0.35 -10.41 -5.13
N LEU A 60 0.24 -9.74 -6.27
CA LEU A 60 0.63 -10.29 -7.58
C LEU A 60 2.08 -9.93 -7.91
N GLU A 61 2.48 -8.69 -7.61
CA GLU A 61 3.81 -8.15 -7.86
C GLU A 61 4.18 -7.19 -6.74
N GLY A 62 5.45 -7.20 -6.32
CA GLY A 62 5.99 -6.28 -5.34
C GLY A 62 7.40 -5.84 -5.75
N ARG A 63 7.67 -4.54 -5.72
CA ARG A 63 8.99 -3.98 -6.02
C ARG A 63 9.30 -2.79 -5.12
N THR A 64 10.57 -2.68 -4.75
CA THR A 64 11.11 -1.47 -4.11
C THR A 64 11.48 -0.48 -5.21
N ASP A 65 11.08 0.78 -5.04
CA ASP A 65 11.45 1.88 -5.92
C ASP A 65 12.01 3.03 -5.07
N ILE A 66 13.16 3.56 -5.45
CA ILE A 66 13.79 4.71 -4.79
C ILE A 66 13.87 5.80 -5.84
N ASN A 67 13.38 6.99 -5.50
CA ASN A 67 13.43 8.09 -6.46
C ASN A 67 14.87 8.57 -6.70
N ASP A 68 15.10 9.18 -7.87
CA ASP A 68 16.44 9.60 -8.32
C ASP A 68 17.17 10.56 -7.35
N ASN A 69 16.40 11.28 -6.53
CA ASN A 69 16.93 12.24 -5.56
C ASN A 69 17.13 11.66 -4.15
N TYR A 70 16.88 10.36 -3.94
CA TYR A 70 16.99 9.68 -2.64
C TYR A 70 16.21 10.38 -1.52
N THR A 71 15.04 10.93 -1.84
CA THR A 71 14.15 11.57 -0.86
C THR A 71 12.98 10.68 -0.47
N CYS A 72 12.67 9.68 -1.28
CA CYS A 72 11.56 8.75 -1.07
C CYS A 72 11.97 7.32 -1.42
N ILE A 73 11.56 6.38 -0.59
CA ILE A 73 11.55 4.95 -0.88
C ILE A 73 10.09 4.49 -0.90
N ALA A 74 9.73 3.67 -1.89
CA ALA A 74 8.38 3.22 -2.11
C ALA A 74 8.32 1.70 -2.25
N TYR A 75 7.38 1.09 -1.56
CA TYR A 75 6.98 -0.29 -1.81
C TYR A 75 5.81 -0.28 -2.79
N GLN A 76 6.10 -0.58 -4.05
CA GLN A 76 5.13 -0.61 -5.13
C GLN A 76 4.59 -2.02 -5.32
N LEU A 77 3.28 -2.12 -5.35
CA LEU A 77 2.52 -3.36 -5.27
C LEU A 77 1.46 -3.39 -6.37
N VAL A 78 1.27 -4.57 -6.96
CA VAL A 78 0.08 -4.90 -7.75
C VAL A 78 -0.72 -5.91 -6.95
N LEU A 79 -1.92 -5.53 -6.53
CA LEU A 79 -2.79 -6.32 -5.65
C LEU A 79 -4.00 -6.84 -6.42
N LEU A 80 -4.50 -8.01 -6.03
CA LEU A 80 -5.81 -8.50 -6.44
C LEU A 80 -6.80 -8.24 -5.29
N VAL A 81 -7.73 -7.32 -5.49
CA VAL A 81 -8.67 -6.87 -4.45
C VAL A 81 -10.12 -7.01 -4.89
N THR A 82 -10.99 -7.40 -3.98
CA THR A 82 -12.44 -7.52 -4.21
C THR A 82 -13.15 -6.25 -3.71
N PRO A 83 -13.77 -5.44 -4.59
CA PRO A 83 -14.46 -4.21 -4.17
C PRO A 83 -15.77 -4.49 -3.40
N PRO A 84 -16.31 -3.53 -2.61
CA PRO A 84 -15.95 -2.11 -2.53
C PRO A 84 -15.19 -1.77 -1.23
N LYS A 85 -14.05 -1.10 -1.38
CA LYS A 85 -13.25 -0.46 -0.32
C LYS A 85 -12.35 -1.40 0.49
N VAL A 86 -11.18 -1.70 -0.07
CA VAL A 86 -10.02 -2.03 0.78
C VAL A 86 -9.57 -0.73 1.45
N ASN A 87 -9.66 -0.69 2.77
CA ASN A 87 -9.14 0.41 3.58
C ASN A 87 -7.77 0.00 4.10
N PHE A 88 -6.71 0.65 3.66
CA PHE A 88 -5.33 0.35 4.06
C PHE A 88 -4.89 0.98 5.39
N ALA A 89 -5.78 1.66 6.11
CA ALA A 89 -5.45 2.30 7.40
C ALA A 89 -4.96 1.30 8.47
N PHE A 90 -5.26 0.00 8.35
CA PHE A 90 -4.77 -1.02 9.27
C PHE A 90 -3.24 -1.18 9.22
N LEU A 91 -2.59 -0.87 8.09
CA LEU A 91 -1.13 -0.96 7.94
C LEU A 91 -0.42 -0.05 8.94
N TYR A 92 -0.98 1.13 9.24
CA TYR A 92 -0.45 2.02 10.27
C TYR A 92 -0.43 1.36 11.65
N ALA A 93 -1.53 0.69 12.04
CA ALA A 93 -1.65 0.07 13.36
C ALA A 93 -0.62 -1.06 13.53
N ILE A 94 -0.40 -1.85 12.47
CA ILE A 94 0.58 -2.93 12.46
C ILE A 94 2.00 -2.37 12.57
N LEU A 95 2.37 -1.41 11.72
CA LEU A 95 3.70 -0.81 11.77
C LEU A 95 4.00 -0.15 13.12
N LYS A 96 2.99 0.50 13.72
CA LYS A 96 3.13 1.07 15.06
C LYS A 96 3.31 0.02 16.15
N GLN A 97 2.62 -1.11 16.06
CA GLN A 97 2.72 -2.21 17.01
C GLN A 97 4.10 -2.89 16.96
N GLU A 98 4.66 -3.01 15.76
CA GLU A 98 5.99 -3.59 15.52
C GLU A 98 7.14 -2.58 15.73
N GLU A 99 6.84 -1.39 16.27
CA GLU A 99 7.82 -0.29 16.47
C GLU A 99 8.57 0.14 15.19
N LEU A 100 7.98 -0.10 14.02
CA LEU A 100 8.52 0.26 12.72
C LEU A 100 8.13 1.69 12.31
N PRO A 101 8.85 2.29 11.33
CA PRO A 101 8.43 3.54 10.71
C PRO A 101 6.98 3.45 10.22
N HIS A 102 6.12 4.31 10.74
CA HIS A 102 4.66 4.26 10.53
C HIS A 102 4.10 5.55 9.91
N GLN A 103 4.97 6.49 9.55
CA GLN A 103 4.60 7.68 8.78
C GLN A 103 4.85 7.41 7.29
N PHE A 104 3.77 7.28 6.53
CA PHE A 104 3.83 6.97 5.10
C PHE A 104 2.63 7.53 4.33
N THR A 105 2.81 7.59 3.02
CA THR A 105 1.79 8.00 2.07
C THR A 105 1.36 6.79 1.25
N ILE A 106 0.07 6.61 1.04
CA ILE A 106 -0.47 5.57 0.16
C ILE A 106 -1.01 6.23 -1.10
N THR A 107 -0.47 5.86 -2.25
CA THR A 107 -1.02 6.24 -3.55
C THR A 107 -1.65 5.03 -4.21
N THR A 108 -2.92 5.12 -4.59
CA THR A 108 -3.61 4.05 -5.32
C THR A 108 -4.54 4.61 -6.38
N ALA A 109 -4.62 3.93 -7.52
CA ALA A 109 -5.64 4.26 -8.53
C ALA A 109 -7.00 3.72 -8.06
N ASN A 110 -8.00 4.59 -7.97
CA ASN A 110 -9.37 4.20 -7.63
C ASN A 110 -9.90 3.21 -8.70
N PRO A 111 -10.30 1.98 -8.32
CA PRO A 111 -10.66 0.92 -9.25
C PRO A 111 -12.01 1.15 -9.96
N TYR A 112 -12.71 2.25 -9.65
CA TYR A 112 -13.99 2.64 -10.25
C TYR A 112 -13.89 3.77 -11.26
N ASN A 113 -12.87 4.64 -11.17
CA ASN A 113 -12.77 5.81 -12.04
C ASN A 113 -11.33 6.14 -12.49
N ASN A 114 -10.35 5.27 -12.19
CA ASN A 114 -8.93 5.43 -12.52
C ASN A 114 -8.33 6.76 -12.03
N GLN A 115 -8.94 7.43 -11.05
CA GLN A 115 -8.36 8.60 -10.41
C GLN A 115 -7.38 8.14 -9.34
N GLU A 116 -6.16 8.66 -9.34
CA GLU A 116 -5.24 8.46 -8.23
C GLU A 116 -5.82 9.13 -6.98
N VAL A 117 -6.02 8.33 -5.94
CA VAL A 117 -6.36 8.80 -4.61
C VAL A 117 -5.09 8.70 -3.80
N ASP A 118 -4.59 9.87 -3.40
CA ASP A 118 -3.51 9.96 -2.45
C ASP A 118 -4.09 10.00 -1.04
N ILE A 119 -3.86 8.95 -0.27
CA ILE A 119 -4.28 8.85 1.12
C ILE A 119 -3.04 9.01 1.97
N LEU A 120 -2.83 10.23 2.45
CA LEU A 120 -1.83 10.50 3.48
C LEU A 120 -2.32 9.88 4.79
N VAL A 121 -1.67 8.79 5.23
CA VAL A 121 -1.92 8.19 6.54
C VAL A 121 -1.00 8.88 7.55
N GLN A 122 -1.31 10.13 7.84
CA GLN A 122 -0.71 10.85 8.97
C GLN A 122 -1.68 10.77 10.14
N THR A 123 -1.24 10.18 11.25
CA THR A 123 -1.93 10.35 12.53
C THR A 123 -0.93 10.93 13.54
N ASN A 124 -1.33 12.05 14.14
CA ASN A 124 -0.58 12.84 15.12
C ASN A 124 -0.06 12.01 16.30
#